data_AF-A0A2P5NV95-F1
#
_entry.id   AF-A0A2P5NV95-F1
#
_cell.length_a   1.000
_cell.length_b   1.000
_cell.length_c   1.000
_cell.angle_alpha   90.00
_cell.angle_beta   90.00
_cell.angle_gamma   90.00
#
_symmetry.space_group_name_H-M   'P 1'
#
loop_
_entity.id
_entity.type
_entity.pdbx_description
1 polymer ?
#
loop_
_entity_poly.entity_id
_entity_poly.type
_entity_poly.pdbx_seq_one_letter_code
_entity_poly.pdbx_strand_id
1 'polypeptide(L)'
;MFEIGFSELVMVGLVSLLVIGPERLPKVARLAGFWIGKTRNMVNNFKAEIKHELETEEIRQIMEEQSGIKMEVTKALDQTVDSVNVVKSSIERGSEQIAAQNKSPYDSE
;
A
#
# COMPACT_ATOMS: atom_id res chain seq x y z
N MET A 1 -7.82 0.73 3.31
CA MET A 1 -8.63 -0.21 2.50
C MET A 1 -8.27 -1.69 2.73
N PHE A 2 -7.40 -2.01 3.70
CA PHE A 2 -7.18 -3.38 4.19
C PHE A 2 -6.81 -3.29 5.66
N GLU A 3 -7.82 -3.05 6.50
CA GLU A 3 -7.62 -3.19 7.94
C GLU A 3 -7.89 -4.66 8.27
N ILE A 4 -6.83 -5.43 8.54
CA ILE A 4 -6.99 -6.80 9.03
C ILE A 4 -7.43 -6.69 10.50
N GLY A 5 -8.74 -6.56 10.67
CA GLY A 5 -9.39 -6.62 11.97
C GLY A 5 -9.62 -8.05 12.45
N PHE A 6 -10.07 -8.18 13.70
CA PHE A 6 -10.44 -9.48 14.25
C PHE A 6 -11.62 -10.11 13.48
N SER A 7 -12.57 -9.29 13.03
CA SER A 7 -13.72 -9.68 12.19
C SER A 7 -13.27 -10.36 10.89
N GLU A 8 -12.33 -9.75 10.18
CA GLU A 8 -11.80 -10.22 8.91
C GLU A 8 -11.06 -11.55 9.09
N LEU A 9 -10.27 -11.68 10.16
CA LEU A 9 -9.58 -12.92 10.49
C LEU A 9 -10.58 -14.08 10.70
N VAL A 10 -11.66 -13.84 11.43
CA VAL A 10 -12.72 -14.84 11.65
C VAL A 10 -13.40 -15.19 10.33
N MET A 11 -13.74 -14.21 9.49
CA MET A 11 -14.36 -14.45 8.18
C MET A 11 -13.47 -15.29 7.26
N VAL A 12 -12.18 -14.95 7.16
CA VAL A 12 -11.21 -15.73 6.38
C VAL A 12 -11.04 -17.13 6.96
N GLY A 13 -11.04 -17.27 8.29
CA GLY A 13 -11.03 -18.56 8.98
C GLY A 13 -12.21 -19.44 8.57
N LEU A 14 -13.44 -18.90 8.60
CA LEU A 14 -14.65 -19.61 8.19
C LEU A 14 -14.64 -20.02 6.72
N VAL A 15 -14.22 -19.13 5.81
CA VAL A 15 -14.10 -19.46 4.38
C VAL A 15 -13.04 -20.53 4.16
N SER A 16 -11.90 -20.44 4.84
CA SER A 16 -10.83 -21.43 4.76
C SER A 16 -11.29 -22.79 5.26
N LEU A 17 -12.04 -22.82 6.37
CA LEU A 17 -12.67 -24.02 6.93
C LEU A 17 -13.62 -24.67 5.91
N LEU A 18 -14.40 -23.88 5.17
CA LEU A 18 -15.33 -24.39 4.16
C LEU A 18 -14.61 -24.94 2.91
N VAL A 19 -13.62 -24.22 2.39
CA VAL A 19 -12.94 -24.56 1.13
C VAL A 19 -11.95 -25.71 1.30
N ILE A 20 -11.09 -25.60 2.32
CA ILE A 20 -10.00 -26.56 2.58
C ILE A 20 -10.48 -27.69 3.49
N GLY A 21 -11.44 -27.41 4.38
CA GLY A 21 -11.93 -28.33 5.39
C GLY A 21 -11.20 -28.17 6.74
N PRO A 22 -11.89 -28.38 7.87
CA PRO A 22 -11.33 -28.24 9.22
C PRO A 22 -10.19 -29.21 9.53
N GLU A 23 -10.15 -30.38 8.90
CA GLU A 23 -9.10 -31.37 9.13
C GLU A 23 -7.79 -31.07 8.38
N ARG A 24 -7.87 -30.29 7.29
CA ARG A 24 -6.74 -30.03 6.38
C ARG A 24 -6.12 -28.66 6.60
N LEU A 25 -6.91 -27.66 7.00
CA LEU A 25 -6.44 -26.32 7.35
C LEU A 25 -5.27 -26.33 8.35
N PRO A 26 -5.33 -27.04 9.51
CA PRO A 26 -4.22 -27.07 10.45
C PRO A 26 -2.95 -27.69 9.88
N LYS A 27 -3.06 -28.64 8.93
CA LYS A 27 -1.90 -29.23 8.24
C LYS A 27 -1.25 -28.22 7.31
N VAL A 28 -2.05 -27.47 6.54
CA VAL A 28 -1.56 -26.40 5.64
C VAL A 28 -0.94 -25.26 6.43
N ALA A 29 -1.57 -24.82 7.53
CA ALA A 29 -1.03 -23.78 8.39
C ALA A 29 0.32 -24.17 9.00
N ARG A 30 0.48 -25.43 9.43
CA ARG A 30 1.77 -25.97 9.89
C ARG A 30 2.83 -25.98 8.79
N LEU A 31 2.45 -26.37 7.58
CA LEU A 31 3.37 -26.36 6.44
C LEU A 31 3.80 -24.93 6.11
N ALA A 32 2.85 -24.02 5.92
CA ALA A 32 3.12 -22.60 5.66
C ALA A 32 3.99 -21.98 6.77
N GLY A 33 3.67 -22.25 8.04
CA GLY A 33 4.46 -21.80 9.18
C GLY A 33 5.89 -22.35 9.18
N PHE A 34 6.08 -23.62 8.82
CA PHE A 34 7.41 -24.22 8.67
C PHE A 34 8.23 -23.54 7.57
N TRP A 35 7.62 -23.29 6.40
CA TRP A 35 8.29 -22.59 5.29
C TRP A 35 8.64 -21.15 5.67
N ILE A 36 7.70 -20.40 6.23
CA ILE A 36 7.93 -19.02 6.68
C ILE A 36 9.01 -18.97 7.76
N GLY A 37 8.99 -19.89 8.72
CA GLY A 37 10.00 -19.99 9.78
C GLY A 37 11.39 -20.32 9.23
N LYS A 38 11.48 -21.28 8.30
CA LYS A 38 12.74 -21.65 7.64
C LYS A 38 13.31 -20.49 6.83
N THR A 39 12.48 -19.80 6.04
CA THR A 39 12.90 -18.62 5.28
C THR A 39 13.34 -17.48 6.19
N ARG A 40 12.61 -17.22 7.29
CA ARG A 40 12.99 -16.19 8.26
C ARG A 40 14.36 -16.47 8.87
N ASN A 41 14.60 -17.72 9.29
CA ASN A 41 15.91 -18.11 9.84
C ASN A 41 17.02 -18.00 8.80
N MET A 42 16.75 -18.41 7.56
CA MET A 42 17.70 -18.28 6.46
C MET A 42 18.05 -16.80 6.21
N VAL A 43 17.06 -15.91 6.11
CA VAL A 43 17.29 -14.46 5.95
C VAL A 43 18.05 -13.86 7.15
N ASN A 44 17.77 -14.31 8.37
CA ASN A 44 18.50 -13.86 9.55
C ASN A 44 19.96 -14.30 9.53
N ASN A 45 20.25 -15.53 9.10
CA ASN A 45 21.60 -16.05 8.96
C ASN A 45 22.36 -15.31 7.85
N PHE A 46 21.74 -15.12 6.68
CA PHE A 46 22.30 -14.28 5.61
C PHE A 46 22.58 -12.86 6.10
N LYS A 47 21.65 -12.23 6.82
CA LYS A 47 21.88 -10.90 7.43
C LYS A 47 23.06 -10.93 8.41
N ALA A 48 23.21 -11.98 9.22
CA ALA A 48 24.28 -12.09 10.19
C ALA A 48 25.65 -12.29 9.53
N GLU A 49 25.72 -13.12 8.49
CA GLU A 49 26.92 -13.38 7.69
C GLU A 49 27.33 -12.15 6.88
N ILE A 50 26.37 -11.48 6.22
CA ILE A 50 26.54 -10.18 5.55
C ILE A 50 27.05 -9.13 6.55
N LYS A 51 26.51 -9.08 7.77
CA LYS A 51 26.94 -8.09 8.79
C LYS A 51 28.34 -8.36 9.33
N HIS A 52 28.86 -9.58 9.15
CA HIS A 52 30.19 -9.97 9.59
C HIS A 52 31.27 -9.79 8.49
N GLU A 53 30.86 -9.70 7.22
CA GLU A 53 31.72 -9.44 6.06
C GLU A 53 31.62 -7.98 5.54
N LEU A 54 30.50 -7.28 5.76
CA LEU A 54 30.21 -5.95 5.21
C LEU A 54 30.10 -4.88 6.31
N GLU A 55 31.26 -4.47 6.81
CA GLU A 55 31.45 -3.13 7.37
C GLU A 55 32.00 -2.23 6.26
N THR A 56 31.16 -1.73 5.33
CA THR A 56 31.29 -0.45 4.56
C THR A 56 30.41 -0.45 3.28
N GLU A 57 29.65 0.63 3.10
CA GLU A 57 28.98 1.16 1.88
C GLU A 57 27.96 0.36 1.04
N GLU A 58 28.15 -0.92 0.70
CA GLU A 58 27.39 -1.53 -0.43
C GLU A 58 25.89 -1.78 -0.13
N ILE A 59 25.56 -2.27 1.07
CA ILE A 59 24.15 -2.49 1.46
C ILE A 59 23.42 -1.15 1.63
N ARG A 60 24.14 -0.11 2.07
CA ARG A 60 23.59 1.25 2.18
C ARG A 60 23.22 1.76 0.80
N GLN A 61 24.06 1.55 -0.21
CA GLN A 61 23.80 1.98 -1.58
C GLN A 61 22.57 1.28 -2.20
N ILE A 62 22.37 -0.02 -1.96
CA ILE A 62 21.18 -0.74 -2.46
C ILE A 62 19.90 -0.28 -1.72
N MET A 63 19.98 -0.03 -0.40
CA MET A 63 18.85 0.55 0.35
C MET A 63 18.58 2.01 -0.06
N GLU A 64 19.62 2.78 -0.39
CA GLU A 64 19.57 4.17 -0.84
C GLU A 64 19.03 4.28 -2.28
N GLU A 65 19.37 3.33 -3.15
CA GLU A 65 18.81 3.21 -4.50
C GLU A 65 17.33 2.81 -4.46
N GLN A 66 16.94 1.87 -3.58
CA GLN A 66 15.53 1.54 -3.36
C GLN A 66 14.72 2.67 -2.70
N SER A 67 15.36 3.49 -1.85
CA SER A 67 14.71 4.67 -1.25
C SER A 67 14.72 5.88 -2.17
N GLY A 68 15.69 6.00 -3.08
CA GLY A 68 15.71 6.96 -4.17
C GLY A 68 14.54 6.76 -5.12
N ILE A 69 14.24 5.51 -5.49
CA ILE A 69 13.04 5.16 -6.28
C ILE A 69 11.76 5.54 -5.53
N LYS A 70 11.68 5.29 -4.22
CA LYS A 70 10.53 5.73 -3.42
C LYS A 70 10.40 7.25 -3.38
N MET A 71 11.50 7.99 -3.30
CA MET A 71 11.51 9.45 -3.25
C MET A 71 11.14 10.08 -4.59
N GLU A 72 11.59 9.49 -5.70
CA GLU A 72 11.25 9.92 -7.05
C GLU A 72 9.78 9.64 -7.38
N VAL A 73 9.27 8.45 -7.02
CA VAL A 73 7.85 8.11 -7.12
C VAL A 73 7.01 9.02 -6.24
N THR A 74 7.42 9.29 -5.00
CA THR A 74 6.70 10.20 -4.10
C THR A 74 6.69 11.64 -4.63
N LYS A 75 7.81 12.15 -5.16
CA LYS A 75 7.88 13.47 -5.81
C LYS A 75 7.00 13.56 -7.05
N ALA A 76 6.99 12.53 -7.89
CA ALA A 76 6.16 12.48 -9.09
C ALA A 76 4.66 12.43 -8.74
N LEU A 77 4.30 11.71 -7.68
CA LEU A 77 2.94 11.70 -7.11
C LEU A 77 2.55 13.06 -6.55
N ASP A 78 3.40 13.72 -5.75
CA ASP A 78 3.13 15.04 -5.19
C ASP A 78 2.94 16.10 -6.29
N GLN A 79 3.80 16.12 -7.32
CA GLN A 79 3.66 17.03 -8.47
C GLN A 79 2.38 16.78 -9.26
N THR A 80 1.96 15.52 -9.37
CA THR A 80 0.70 15.16 -10.03
C THR A 80 -0.49 15.59 -9.18
N VAL A 81 -0.45 15.42 -7.86
CA VAL A 81 -1.50 15.85 -6.92
C VAL A 81 -1.65 17.37 -6.91
N ASP A 82 -0.55 18.12 -6.92
CA ASP A 82 -0.58 19.58 -7.00
C ASP A 82 -1.18 20.07 -8.33
N SER A 83 -0.78 19.45 -9.44
CA SER A 83 -1.35 19.76 -10.76
C SER A 83 -2.86 19.48 -10.80
N VAL A 84 -3.30 18.38 -10.20
CA VAL A 84 -4.73 18.02 -10.09
C VAL A 84 -5.47 19.00 -9.16
N ASN A 85 -4.88 19.45 -8.06
CA ASN A 85 -5.49 20.45 -7.17
C ASN A 85 -5.62 21.84 -7.82
N VAL A 86 -4.64 22.24 -8.64
CA VAL A 86 -4.72 23.49 -9.43
C VAL A 86 -5.84 23.40 -10.47
N VAL A 87 -5.98 22.25 -11.15
CA VAL A 87 -7.09 22.01 -12.09
C VAL A 87 -8.42 21.97 -11.36
N LYS A 88 -8.51 21.27 -10.22
CA LYS A 88 -9.72 21.19 -9.39
C LYS A 88 -10.15 22.57 -8.92
N SER A 89 -9.24 23.37 -8.39
CA SER A 89 -9.57 24.72 -7.93
C SER A 89 -9.91 25.68 -9.07
N SER A 90 -9.38 25.46 -10.28
CA SER A 90 -9.78 26.21 -11.48
C SER A 90 -11.17 25.80 -11.98
N ILE A 91 -11.53 24.52 -11.85
CA ILE A 91 -12.87 24.01 -12.14
C ILE A 91 -13.86 24.48 -11.08
N GLU A 92 -13.51 24.45 -9.79
CA GLU A 92 -14.35 24.97 -8.70
C GLU A 92 -14.59 26.47 -8.89
N ARG A 93 -13.55 27.28 -9.13
CA ARG A 93 -13.68 28.71 -9.42
C ARG A 93 -14.44 29.01 -10.70
N GLY A 94 -14.22 28.23 -11.76
CA GLY A 94 -14.98 28.33 -13.00
C GLY A 94 -16.45 27.92 -12.81
N SER A 95 -16.72 26.90 -12.00
CA SER A 95 -18.06 26.45 -11.66
C SER A 95 -18.78 27.44 -10.74
N GLU A 96 -18.07 28.11 -9.83
CA GLU A 96 -18.61 29.19 -9.01
C GLU A 96 -18.87 30.45 -9.84
N GLN A 97 -18.02 30.77 -10.82
CA GLN A 97 -18.26 31.86 -11.77
C GLN A 97 -19.43 31.55 -12.71
N ILE A 98 -19.55 30.31 -13.20
CA ILE A 98 -20.68 29.87 -14.02
C ILE A 98 -21.97 29.78 -13.19
N ALA A 99 -21.91 29.35 -11.92
CA ALA A 99 -23.06 29.30 -11.01
C ALA A 99 -23.48 30.70 -10.51
N ALA A 100 -22.54 31.64 -10.36
CA ALA A 100 -22.83 33.04 -10.06
C ALA A 100 -23.36 33.79 -11.29
N GLN A 101 -22.92 33.42 -12.49
CA GLN A 101 -23.46 33.93 -13.75
C GLN A 101 -24.83 33.32 -14.08
N ASN A 102 -25.15 32.14 -13.54
CA ASN A 102 -26.43 31.44 -13.73
C ASN A 102 -27.35 31.51 -12.49
N LYS A 103 -27.38 32.65 -11.78
CA LYS A 103 -28.49 33.00 -10.87
C LYS A 103 -29.41 34.05 -11.49
N SER A 104 -30.32 33.50 -12.32
CA SER A 104 -31.68 33.95 -12.72
C SER A 104 -31.80 35.25 -13.55
N PRO A 105 -32.55 35.25 -14.67
CA PRO A 105 -34.02 35.15 -14.62
C PRO A 105 -34.68 34.40 -15.81
N TYR A 106 -35.23 33.21 -15.55
CA TYR A 106 -36.36 32.66 -16.31
C TYR A 106 -37.42 32.18 -15.31
N ASP A 107 -37.98 33.13 -14.56
CA ASP A 107 -39.30 32.95 -13.95
C ASP A 107 -39.98 34.33 -13.92
N SER A 108 -40.55 34.67 -15.07
CA SER A 108 -41.53 35.74 -15.22
C SER A 108 -42.42 35.36 -16.41
N GLU A 109 -43.35 34.44 -16.16
CA GLU A 109 -44.70 34.48 -16.74
C GLU A 109 -45.69 34.88 -15.64
#